data_AF-A0A2V9XKR4-F1
#
_entry.id   AF-A0A2V9XKR4-F1
#
_cell.length_a   1.000
_cell.length_b   1.000
_cell.length_c   1.000
_cell.angle_alpha   90.00
_cell.angle_beta   90.00
_cell.angle_gamma   90.00
#
_symmetry.space_group_name_H-M   'P 1'
#
loop_
_entity.id
_entity.type
_entity.pdbx_description
1 polymer ?
#
loop_
_entity_poly.entity_id
_entity_poly.type
_entity_poly.pdbx_seq_one_letter_code
_entity_poly.pdbx_strand_id
1 'polypeptide(L)' 'WAEDVCDHEVVESIQLLAKSEGIFTETAGGVTVGVARKLYRQDRILPDEITVLCITGNGLKTTDVLAG' A
#
# COMPACT_ATOMS: atom_id res chain seq x y z
N TRP A 1 13.44 3.67 -9.20
CA TRP A 1 12.27 3.57 -10.11
C TRP A 1 11.10 4.31 -9.46
N ALA A 2 10.05 4.64 -10.20
CA ALA A 2 8.87 5.33 -9.69
C ALA A 2 7.62 4.87 -10.44
N GLU A 3 6.50 4.78 -9.72
CA GLU A 3 5.17 4.43 -10.22
C GLU A 3 4.14 5.28 -9.45
N ASP A 4 2.94 5.38 -10.00
CA ASP A 4 1.79 6.02 -9.39
C ASP A 4 0.64 5.02 -9.19
N VAL A 5 -0.35 5.38 -8.39
CA VAL A 5 -1.57 4.59 -8.16
C VAL A 5 -2.76 5.53 -8.12
N CYS A 6 -3.90 5.08 -8.65
CA CYS A 6 -5.14 5.84 -8.55
C CYS A 6 -5.80 5.62 -7.17
N ASP A 7 -6.76 6.48 -6.81
CA ASP A 7 -7.45 6.41 -5.52
C ASP A 7 -8.07 5.03 -5.23
N HIS A 8 -8.62 4.38 -6.25
CA HIS A 8 -9.11 3.01 -6.15
C HIS A 8 -8.01 2.02 -5.74
N GLU A 9 -6.85 2.09 -6.40
CA GLU A 9 -5.71 1.21 -6.08
C GLU A 9 -5.15 1.49 -4.69
N VAL A 10 -5.22 2.74 -4.22
CA VAL A 10 -4.85 3.10 -2.84
C VAL A 10 -5.79 2.41 -1.84
N VAL A 11 -7.10 2.50 -2.04
CA VAL A 11 -8.09 1.84 -1.17
C VAL A 11 -7.90 0.32 -1.17
N GLU A 12 -7.74 -0.29 -2.35
CA GLU A 12 -7.45 -1.71 -2.47
C GLU A 12 -6.18 -2.12 -1.72
N SER A 13 -5.13 -1.30 -1.77
CA SER A 13 -3.86 -1.58 -1.11
C SER A 13 -3.96 -1.46 0.41
N ILE A 14 -4.73 -0.49 0.92
CA ILE A 14 -5.06 -0.38 2.36
C ILE A 14 -5.82 -1.63 2.81
N GLN A 15 -6.84 -2.04 2.04
CA GLN A 15 -7.63 -3.22 2.36
C GLN A 15 -6.80 -4.50 2.30
N LEU A 16 -5.91 -4.63 1.31
CA LEU A 16 -5.01 -5.76 1.18
C LEU A 16 -4.12 -5.88 2.42
N LEU A 17 -3.42 -4.81 2.79
CA LEU A 17 -2.51 -4.79 3.92
C LEU A 17 -3.25 -5.09 5.24
N ALA A 18 -4.45 -4.55 5.41
CA ALA A 18 -5.27 -4.80 6.59
C ALA A 18 -5.75 -6.26 6.67
N LYS A 19 -6.17 -6.86 5.55
CA LYS A 19 -6.70 -8.23 5.51
C LYS A 19 -5.61 -9.30 5.56
N SER A 20 -4.42 -9.04 5.00
CA SER A 20 -3.33 -10.03 4.97
C SER A 20 -2.42 -9.94 6.19
N GLU A 21 -2.01 -8.73 6.58
CA GLU A 21 -1.02 -8.52 7.66
C GLU A 21 -1.64 -7.99 8.96
N GLY A 22 -2.93 -7.66 8.97
CA GLY A 22 -3.57 -7.01 10.12
C GLY A 22 -3.12 -5.56 10.35
N ILE A 23 -2.49 -4.91 9.36
CA ILE A 23 -2.00 -3.54 9.46
C ILE A 23 -2.96 -2.59 8.74
N PHE A 24 -3.70 -1.80 9.51
CA PHE A 24 -4.58 -0.76 8.98
C PHE A 24 -3.87 0.60 8.92
N THR A 25 -3.68 1.12 7.71
CA THR A 25 -2.91 2.34 7.42
C THR A 25 -3.74 3.45 6.78
N GLU A 26 -3.22 4.68 6.79
CA GLU A 26 -3.77 5.83 6.07
C GLU A 26 -3.39 5.82 4.57
N THR A 27 -3.88 6.81 3.82
CA THR A 27 -3.64 6.97 2.37
C THR A 27 -2.18 6.82 1.97
N ALA A 28 -1.25 7.42 2.71
CA ALA A 28 0.19 7.33 2.43
C ALA A 28 0.72 5.90 2.45
N GLY A 29 0.23 5.07 3.39
CA GLY A 29 0.56 3.65 3.44
C GLY A 29 -0.07 2.87 2.28
N GLY A 30 -1.31 3.21 1.89
CA GLY A 30 -1.96 2.65 0.71
C GLY A 30 -1.17 2.90 -0.58
N VAL A 31 -0.71 4.13 -0.80
CA VAL A 31 0.16 4.48 -1.93
C VAL A 31 1.45 3.68 -1.91
N THR A 32 2.09 3.60 -0.74
CA THR A 32 3.37 2.89 -0.57
C THR A 32 3.26 1.42 -0.93
N VAL A 33 2.22 0.73 -0.44
CA VAL A 33 1.95 -0.68 -0.76
C VAL A 33 1.57 -0.85 -2.24
N GLY A 34 0.72 0.01 -2.78
CA GLY A 34 0.27 -0.07 -4.17
C GLY A 34 1.41 0.08 -5.18
N VAL A 35 2.28 1.07 -4.95
CA VAL A 35 3.49 1.29 -5.76
C VAL A 35 4.45 0.11 -5.66
N ALA A 36 4.74 -0.37 -4.45
CA ALA A 36 5.60 -1.54 -4.26
C ALA A 36 5.05 -2.77 -5.01
N ARG A 37 3.73 -2.98 -4.99
CA ARG A 37 3.06 -4.08 -5.70
C ARG A 37 3.16 -3.96 -7.22
N LYS A 38 3.07 -2.75 -7.79
CA LYS A 38 3.31 -2.51 -9.23
C LYS A 38 4.75 -2.82 -9.61
N LEU A 39 5.70 -2.32 -8.83
CA LEU A 39 7.13 -2.53 -9.07
C LEU A 39 7.53 -4.00 -8.96
N TYR A 40 6.95 -4.73 -8.01
CA TYR A 40 7.13 -6.18 -7.91
C TYR A 40 6.61 -6.92 -9.16
N ARG A 41 5.42 -6.56 -9.67
CA ARG A 41 4.86 -7.14 -10.91
C ARG A 41 5.65 -6.80 -12.17
N GLN A 42 6.45 -5.74 -12.13
CA GLN A 42 7.33 -5.32 -13.21
C GLN A 42 8.76 -5.89 -13.07
N ASP A 43 8.99 -6.83 -12.15
CA ASP A 43 10.30 -7.40 -11.83
C ASP A 43 11.35 -6.33 -11.45
N ARG A 44 10.91 -5.22 -10.87
CA ARG A 44 11.79 -4.13 -10.35
C ARG A 44 12.17 -4.33 -8.89
N ILE A 45 11.32 -5.03 -8.14
CA ILE A 45 11.61 -5.60 -6.83
C ILE A 45 11.60 -7.11 -7.03
N LEU A 46 12.71 -7.78 -6.74
CA LEU A 46 12.83 -9.21 -7.01
C LEU A 46 12.32 -10.06 -5.83
N PRO A 47 11.83 -11.28 -6.05
CA PRO A 47 11.28 -12.15 -5.00
C PRO A 47 12.27 -12.54 -3.89
N ASP A 48 13.56 -12.53 -4.18
CA ASP A 48 14.66 -12.90 -3.28
C ASP A 48 15.29 -11.70 -2.55
N GLU A 49 14.84 -10.46 -2.84
CA GLU A 49 15.31 -9.25 -2.19
C GLU A 49 14.53 -8.93 -0.91
N ILE A 50 15.21 -8.40 0.10
CA ILE A 50 14.56 -7.87 1.30
C ILE A 50 14.13 -6.43 1.04
N THR A 51 12.83 -6.20 1.00
CA THR A 51 12.23 -4.87 0.84
C THR A 51 11.57 -4.42 2.13
N VAL A 52 11.85 -3.18 2.54
CA VAL A 52 11.21 -2.54 3.71
C VAL A 52 10.24 -1.46 3.23
N LEU A 53 8.98 -1.59 3.62
CA LEU A 53 7.96 -0.56 3.39
C LEU A 53 7.75 0.25 4.67
N CYS A 54 8.01 1.55 4.62
CA CYS A 54 7.79 2.45 5.74
C CYS A 54 6.33 2.89 5.81
N ILE A 55 5.55 2.26 6.67
CA ILE A 55 4.15 2.62 6.92
C ILE A 55 4.10 3.68 8.02
N THR A 56 4.08 4.95 7.63
CA THR A 56 4.29 6.10 8.52
C THR A 56 3.03 6.56 9.28
N GLY A 57 1.85 6.12 8.86
CA GLY A 57 0.57 6.58 9.43
C GLY A 57 -0.45 5.48 9.68
N ASN A 58 -1.29 5.70 10.69
CA ASN A 58 -2.30 4.75 11.15
C ASN A 58 -3.67 5.06 10.53
N GLY A 59 -4.40 4.00 10.13
CA GLY A 59 -5.69 4.11 9.45
C GLY A 59 -6.81 4.76 10.25
N LEU A 60 -6.71 4.86 11.58
CA LEU A 60 -7.68 5.58 12.42
C LEU A 60 -7.79 7.08 12.09
N LYS A 61 -6.80 7.66 11.38
CA LYS A 61 -6.86 9.04 10.89
C LYS A 61 -7.72 9.22 9.64
N THR A 62 -8.07 8.12 8.96
CA THR A 62 -8.56 8.15 7.58
C THR A 62 -9.71 7.16 7.35
N THR A 63 -10.56 6.96 8.36
CA THR A 63 -11.71 6.04 8.26
C THR A 63 -12.64 6.38 7.10
N ASP A 64 -12.71 7.66 6.73
CA ASP A 64 -13.58 8.16 5.66
C ASP A 64 -13.18 7.65 4.26
N VAL A 65 -11.90 7.31 4.05
CA VAL A 65 -11.42 6.74 2.77
C VAL A 65 -11.96 5.34 2.52
N LEU A 66 -12.40 4.64 3.57
CA LEU A 66 -13.09 3.34 3.45
C LEU A 66 -14.62 3.46 3.50
N ALA A 67 -15.16 4.63 3.84
CA ALA A 67 -16.59 4.84 4.07
C ALA A 67 -17.35 5.34 2.82
N GLY A 68 -16.72 5.26 1.63
CA GLY A 68 -17.36 5.53 0.35
C GLY A 68 -18.49 4.56 0.03
#